data_AF-A0A5J4T641-F1
#
_entry.id   AF-A0A5J4T641-F1
#
_cell.length_a   1.000
_cell.length_b   1.000
_cell.length_c   1.000
_cell.angle_alpha   90.00
_cell.angle_beta   90.00
_cell.angle_gamma   90.00
#
_symmetry.space_group_name_H-M   'P 1'
#
loop_
_entity.id
_entity.type
_entity.pdbx_description
1 polymer ?
#
loop_
_entity_poly.entity_id
_entity_poly.type
_entity_poly.pdbx_seq_one_letter_code
_entity_poly.pdbx_strand_id
1 'polypeptide(L)'
;MKTEIRIINNVDDILLLHQNKEYLKNITQQVIDILKYFRFTMNMEKSETEPNQIVIFLGCEWNLANATVKTKLKKRLLLLHDLYNMRRWIKTGTETTVKQTSKLVGKFNYLRLQLQEASLFLNTMDHQKAQAAKLKGWNTTMIMNKTA
;
A
#
# COMPACT_ATOMS: atom_id res chain seq x y z
N MET A 1 4.38 30.48 12.11
CA MET A 1 3.25 29.78 11.47
C MET A 1 2.71 28.75 12.45
N LYS A 2 1.43 28.83 12.84
CA LYS A 2 0.78 27.72 13.56
C LYS A 2 0.48 26.65 12.52
N THR A 3 1.23 25.56 12.55
CA THR A 3 0.95 24.38 11.74
C THR A 3 -0.21 23.64 12.39
N GLU A 4 -1.29 23.43 11.64
CA GLU A 4 -2.43 22.61 12.09
C GLU A 4 -2.01 21.14 12.17
N ILE A 5 -2.67 20.36 13.03
CA ILE A 5 -2.45 18.91 13.07
C ILE A 5 -2.99 18.26 11.79
N ARG A 6 -2.22 17.33 11.23
CA ARG A 6 -2.68 16.51 10.10
C ARG A 6 -3.16 15.16 10.59
N ILE A 7 -4.37 14.79 10.20
CA ILE A 7 -5.02 13.52 10.56
C ILE A 7 -5.23 12.71 9.28
N ILE A 8 -4.80 11.46 9.30
CA ILE A 8 -5.02 10.49 8.23
C ILE A 8 -5.78 9.32 8.84
N ASN A 9 -6.87 8.90 8.21
CA ASN A 9 -7.72 7.80 8.68
C ASN A 9 -7.89 6.75 7.57
N ASN A 10 -7.85 5.47 7.95
CA ASN A 10 -8.28 4.35 7.12
C ASN A 10 -9.04 3.30 7.94
N VAL A 11 -10.37 3.34 7.88
CA VAL A 11 -11.30 2.46 8.61
C VAL A 11 -11.05 2.51 10.12
N ASP A 12 -10.19 1.63 10.64
CA ASP A 12 -9.87 1.49 12.06
C ASP A 12 -8.50 2.09 12.44
N ASP A 13 -7.65 2.40 11.45
CA ASP A 13 -6.30 2.93 11.67
C ASP A 13 -6.29 4.47 11.55
N ILE A 14 -5.83 5.17 12.59
CA ILE A 14 -5.67 6.63 12.61
C ILE A 14 -4.20 7.00 12.79
N LEU A 15 -3.71 7.92 11.97
CA LEU A 15 -2.36 8.48 12.04
C LEU A 15 -2.43 10.00 12.24
N LEU A 16 -1.77 10.47 13.30
CA LEU A 16 -1.65 11.89 13.67
C LEU A 16 -0.23 12.38 13.36
N LEU A 17 -0.11 13.52 12.68
CA LEU A 17 1.17 14.09 12.29
C LEU A 17 1.27 15.56 12.67
N HIS A 18 2.36 15.92 13.35
CA HIS A 18 2.67 17.30 13.70
C HIS A 18 4.19 17.47 13.90
N GLN A 19 4.72 18.66 13.61
CA GLN A 19 6.16 18.94 13.72
C GLN A 19 6.65 19.05 15.17
N ASN A 20 5.83 19.61 16.06
CA ASN A 20 6.13 19.70 17.49
C ASN A 20 5.69 18.40 18.19
N LYS A 21 6.66 17.71 18.78
CA LYS A 21 6.50 16.44 19.52
C LYS A 21 5.58 16.56 20.73
N GLU A 22 5.75 17.59 21.54
CA GLU A 22 4.97 17.79 22.77
C GLU A 22 3.51 18.11 22.45
N TYR A 23 3.30 18.97 21.45
CA TYR A 23 1.97 19.24 20.93
C TYR A 23 1.31 17.96 20.39
N LEU A 24 2.04 17.14 19.63
CA LEU A 24 1.51 15.87 19.11
C LEU A 24 1.09 14.95 20.25
N LYS A 25 1.90 14.83 21.31
CA LYS A 25 1.58 14.02 22.49
C LYS A 25 0.28 14.48 23.16
N ASN A 26 0.12 15.79 23.34
CA ASN A 26 -1.09 16.37 23.93
C ASN A 26 -2.33 16.11 23.07
N ILE A 27 -2.23 16.28 21.75
CA ILE A 27 -3.36 16.02 20.86
C ILE A 27 -3.68 14.52 20.78
N THR A 28 -2.68 13.64 20.76
CA THR A 28 -2.90 12.19 20.82
C THR A 28 -3.75 11.80 22.03
N GLN A 29 -3.43 12.36 23.21
CA GLN A 29 -4.24 12.11 24.41
C GLN A 29 -5.68 12.61 24.26
N GLN A 30 -5.88 13.82 23.72
CA GLN A 30 -7.22 14.35 23.46
C GLN A 30 -8.01 13.48 22.48
N VAL A 31 -7.38 12.98 21.42
CA VAL A 31 -8.01 12.07 20.45
C VAL A 31 -8.41 10.75 21.12
N ILE A 32 -7.56 10.18 21.97
CA ILE A 32 -7.89 8.97 22.75
C ILE A 32 -9.13 9.21 23.63
N ASP A 33 -9.18 10.35 24.31
CA ASP A 33 -10.30 10.67 25.22
C ASP A 33 -11.61 10.90 24.44
N ILE A 34 -11.53 11.54 23.27
CA ILE A 34 -12.66 11.70 22.34
C ILE A 34 -13.15 10.34 21.84
N LEU A 35 -12.24 9.44 21.41
CA LEU A 35 -12.61 8.11 20.94
C LEU A 35 -13.29 7.29 22.05
N LYS A 36 -12.80 7.37 23.29
CA LYS A 36 -13.44 6.75 24.46
C LYS A 36 -14.82 7.34 24.73
N TYR A 37 -14.97 8.67 24.63
CA TYR A 37 -16.26 9.35 24.80
C TYR A 37 -17.30 8.83 23.81
N PHE A 38 -16.91 8.64 22.55
CA PHE A 38 -17.75 8.03 21.51
C PHE A 38 -17.88 6.50 21.62
N ARG A 39 -17.37 5.90 22.70
CA ARG A 39 -17.44 4.45 23.00
C ARG A 39 -16.71 3.58 21.97
N PHE A 40 -15.71 4.11 21.28
CA PHE A 40 -14.79 3.28 20.49
C PHE A 40 -13.86 2.49 21.39
N THR A 41 -13.71 1.20 21.12
CA THR A 41 -12.75 0.32 21.80
C THR A 41 -11.42 0.40 21.09
N MET A 42 -10.39 0.90 21.77
CA MET A 42 -9.03 1.00 21.22
C MET A 42 -8.16 -0.18 21.63
N ASN A 43 -7.35 -0.69 20.70
CA ASN A 43 -6.29 -1.65 21.01
C ASN A 43 -5.03 -0.90 21.46
N MET A 44 -4.89 -0.68 22.77
CA MET A 44 -3.75 0.06 23.34
C MET A 44 -2.41 -0.65 23.14
N GLU A 45 -2.39 -1.99 23.06
CA GLU A 45 -1.16 -2.76 22.82
C GLU A 45 -0.60 -2.55 21.41
N LYS A 46 -1.49 -2.34 20.42
CA LYS A 46 -1.11 -2.08 19.03
C LYS A 46 -0.98 -0.59 18.71
N SER A 47 -1.46 0.29 19.57
CA SER A 47 -1.48 1.74 19.33
C SER A 47 -0.14 2.36 19.72
N GLU A 48 0.51 3.04 18.77
CA GLU A 48 1.69 3.87 19.04
C GLU A 48 1.23 5.24 19.55
N THR A 49 1.29 5.46 20.88
CA THR A 49 0.83 6.71 21.51
C THR A 49 1.95 7.71 21.78
N GLU A 50 3.20 7.25 21.85
CA GLU A 50 4.37 8.11 21.93
C GLU A 50 4.80 8.56 20.53
N PRO A 51 5.01 9.87 20.29
CA PRO A 51 5.45 10.36 19.00
C PRO A 51 6.78 9.76 18.54
N ASN A 52 6.80 9.21 17.33
CA ASN A 52 7.98 8.64 16.69
C ASN A 52 8.10 9.12 15.23
N GLN A 53 9.32 9.16 14.71
CA GLN A 53 9.58 9.44 13.29
C GLN A 53 9.46 8.18 12.43
N ILE A 54 9.54 7.00 13.03
CA ILE A 54 9.31 5.72 12.37
C ILE A 54 8.03 5.13 12.94
N VAL A 55 7.01 4.95 12.09
CA VAL A 55 5.69 4.45 12.49
C VAL A 55 5.24 3.32 11.59
N ILE A 56 4.47 2.37 12.12
CA ILE A 56 3.82 1.33 11.29
C ILE A 56 2.39 1.77 10.97
N PHE A 57 2.10 2.01 9.69
CA PHE A 57 0.76 2.38 9.22
C PHE A 57 0.42 1.61 7.95
N LEU A 58 -0.78 1.00 7.90
CA LEU A 58 -1.24 0.11 6.81
C LEU A 58 -0.33 -1.10 6.53
N GLY A 59 0.36 -1.57 7.57
CA GLY A 59 1.31 -2.68 7.48
C GLY A 59 2.64 -2.35 6.80
N CYS A 60 2.91 -1.06 6.57
CA CYS A 60 4.19 -0.52 6.11
C CYS A 60 4.86 0.28 7.23
N GLU A 61 6.18 0.21 7.31
CA GLU A 61 7.00 1.09 8.14
C GLU A 61 7.24 2.39 7.37
N TRP A 62 6.88 3.51 7.96
CA TRP A 62 7.05 4.83 7.38
C TRP A 62 8.14 5.55 8.16
N ASN A 63 9.19 5.98 7.46
CA ASN A 63 10.15 6.92 8.00
C ASN A 63 9.74 8.32 7.56
N LEU A 64 9.14 9.05 8.49
CA LEU A 64 8.55 10.38 8.29
C LEU A 64 9.62 11.46 8.09
N ALA A 65 10.83 11.27 8.62
CA ALA A 65 11.94 12.22 8.45
C ALA A 65 12.42 12.28 7.00
N ASN A 66 12.50 11.11 6.34
CA ASN A 66 12.98 10.98 4.98
C ASN A 66 11.84 10.82 3.94
N ALA A 67 10.58 10.85 4.38
CA ALA A 67 9.40 10.56 3.56
C ALA A 67 9.53 9.22 2.77
N THR A 68 10.07 8.19 3.42
CA THR A 68 10.24 6.86 2.81
C THR A 68 9.33 5.82 3.45
N VAL A 69 8.94 4.82 2.66
CA VAL A 69 8.08 3.72 3.10
C VAL A 69 8.74 2.38 2.82
N LYS A 70 8.76 1.51 3.83
CA LYS A 70 9.31 0.15 3.76
C LYS A 70 8.21 -0.86 4.09
N THR A 71 8.18 -1.96 3.35
CA THR A 71 7.25 -3.06 3.58
C THR A 71 7.96 -4.17 4.32
N LYS A 72 7.21 -4.96 5.10
CA LYS A 72 7.74 -6.18 5.73
C LYS A 72 8.47 -7.07 4.72
N LEU A 73 9.68 -7.53 5.09
CA LEU A 73 10.58 -8.31 4.25
C LEU A 73 9.89 -9.51 3.58
N LYS A 74 9.05 -10.25 4.32
CA LYS A 74 8.32 -11.41 3.81
C LYS A 74 7.40 -11.06 2.62
N LYS A 75 6.68 -9.94 2.69
CA LYS A 75 5.82 -9.48 1.58
C LYS A 75 6.68 -9.11 0.38
N ARG A 76 7.79 -8.40 0.59
CA ARG A 76 8.74 -8.01 -0.48
C ARG A 76 9.31 -9.22 -1.22
N LEU A 77 9.68 -10.29 -0.50
CA LEU A 77 10.21 -11.52 -1.09
C LEU A 77 9.18 -12.24 -1.98
N LEU A 78 7.95 -12.39 -1.50
CA LEU A 78 6.86 -12.99 -2.29
C LEU A 78 6.61 -12.20 -3.58
N LEU A 79 6.73 -10.88 -3.51
CA LEU A 79 6.54 -9.98 -4.65
C LEU A 79 7.68 -10.06 -5.65
N LEU A 80 8.94 -10.15 -5.19
CA LEU A 80 10.09 -10.38 -6.08
C LEU A 80 9.95 -11.70 -6.83
N HIS A 81 9.45 -12.74 -6.17
CA HIS A 81 9.14 -14.01 -6.81
C HIS A 81 8.03 -13.89 -7.86
N ASP A 82 6.92 -13.20 -7.53
CA ASP A 82 5.83 -12.94 -8.47
C ASP A 82 6.31 -12.12 -9.70
N LEU A 83 7.16 -11.10 -9.50
CA LEU A 83 7.76 -10.31 -10.57
C LEU A 83 8.73 -11.11 -11.44
N TYR A 84 9.51 -12.00 -10.83
CA TYR A 84 10.39 -12.90 -11.56
C TYR A 84 9.59 -13.82 -12.49
N ASN A 85 8.49 -14.40 -11.99
CA ASN A 85 7.61 -15.24 -12.79
C ASN A 85 6.93 -14.46 -13.92
N MET A 86 6.48 -13.23 -13.65
CA MET A 86 5.93 -12.35 -14.67
C MET A 86 6.95 -12.04 -15.77
N ARG A 87 8.17 -11.65 -15.39
CA ARG A 87 9.26 -11.40 -16.35
C ARG A 87 9.54 -12.63 -17.20
N ARG A 88 9.50 -13.82 -16.59
CA ARG A 88 9.63 -15.09 -17.30
C ARG A 88 8.48 -15.28 -18.29
N TRP A 89 7.22 -15.14 -17.88
CA TRP A 89 6.05 -15.28 -18.75
C TRP A 89 6.10 -14.36 -19.96
N ILE A 90 6.46 -13.09 -19.75
CA ILE A 90 6.60 -12.10 -20.82
C ILE A 90 7.74 -12.48 -21.79
N LYS A 91 8.85 -13.01 -21.28
CA LYS A 91 9.98 -13.45 -22.12
C LYS A 91 9.64 -14.68 -22.96
N THR A 92 8.89 -15.63 -22.40
CA THR A 92 8.55 -16.90 -23.05
C THR A 92 7.23 -16.84 -23.84
N GLY A 93 6.52 -15.71 -23.81
CA GLY A 93 5.20 -15.60 -24.43
C GLY A 93 4.16 -16.53 -23.78
N THR A 94 4.33 -16.85 -22.49
CA THR A 94 3.46 -17.79 -21.80
C THR A 94 2.06 -17.20 -21.62
N GLU A 95 1.06 -17.98 -21.99
CA GLU A 95 -0.34 -17.67 -21.71
C GLU A 95 -0.63 -17.72 -20.20
N THR A 96 -1.30 -16.68 -19.71
CA THR A 96 -1.70 -16.55 -18.31
C THR A 96 -3.18 -16.22 -18.24
N THR A 97 -3.88 -16.70 -17.23
CA THR A 97 -5.30 -16.35 -17.07
C THR A 97 -5.45 -14.88 -16.70
N VAL A 98 -6.49 -14.21 -17.20
CA VAL A 98 -6.82 -12.83 -16.85
C VAL A 98 -6.96 -12.65 -15.32
N LYS A 99 -7.49 -13.67 -14.63
CA LYS A 99 -7.56 -13.71 -13.16
C LYS A 99 -6.18 -13.69 -12.48
N GLN A 100 -5.21 -14.46 -12.97
CA GLN A 100 -3.83 -14.44 -12.42
C GLN A 100 -3.20 -13.06 -12.62
N THR A 101 -3.36 -12.46 -13.79
CA THR A 101 -2.88 -11.10 -14.07
C THR A 101 -3.58 -10.07 -13.16
N SER A 102 -4.89 -10.19 -12.95
CA SER A 102 -5.65 -9.34 -12.01
C SER A 102 -5.12 -9.42 -10.58
N LYS A 103 -4.82 -10.63 -10.11
CA LYS A 103 -4.24 -10.85 -8.77
C LYS A 103 -2.88 -10.19 -8.66
N LEU A 104 -2.06 -10.26 -9.72
CA LEU A 104 -0.75 -9.62 -9.76
C LEU A 104 -0.87 -8.09 -9.76
N VAL A 105 -1.75 -7.51 -10.58
CA VAL A 105 -2.02 -6.07 -10.60
C VAL A 105 -2.43 -5.58 -9.22
N GLY A 106 -3.35 -6.28 -8.53
CA GLY A 106 -3.76 -5.93 -7.16
C GLY A 106 -2.59 -5.97 -6.15
N LYS A 107 -1.77 -7.02 -6.20
CA LYS A 107 -0.57 -7.14 -5.35
C LYS A 107 0.45 -6.04 -5.62
N PHE A 108 0.61 -5.65 -6.89
CA PHE A 108 1.60 -4.67 -7.30
C PHE A 108 1.12 -3.24 -7.02
N ASN A 109 -0.19 -2.98 -7.07
CA ASN A 109 -0.79 -1.70 -6.70
C ASN A 109 -0.51 -1.33 -5.22
N TYR A 110 -0.46 -2.32 -4.32
CA TYR A 110 -0.06 -2.12 -2.92
C TYR A 110 1.35 -1.53 -2.77
N LEU A 111 2.26 -1.81 -3.71
CA LEU A 111 3.65 -1.36 -3.70
C LEU A 111 3.90 -0.09 -4.51
N ARG A 112 2.86 0.48 -5.15
CA ARG A 112 3.00 1.71 -5.93
C ARG A 112 3.65 2.85 -5.13
N LEU A 113 3.43 2.86 -3.82
CA LEU A 113 4.01 3.81 -2.88
C LEU A 113 5.55 3.69 -2.72
N GLN A 114 6.15 2.55 -3.09
CA GLN A 114 7.60 2.30 -2.96
C GLN A 114 8.38 2.41 -4.25
N LEU A 115 7.70 2.17 -5.38
CA LEU A 115 8.34 2.05 -6.68
C LEU A 115 7.66 3.05 -7.61
N GLN A 116 8.26 4.22 -7.78
CA GLN A 116 7.71 5.28 -8.62
C GLN A 116 7.44 4.78 -10.06
N GLU A 117 8.36 3.97 -10.59
CA GLU A 117 8.25 3.33 -11.91
C GLU A 117 7.18 2.22 -11.98
N ALA A 118 6.77 1.63 -10.85
CA ALA A 118 5.75 0.58 -10.84
C ALA A 118 4.41 1.07 -11.41
N SER A 119 4.12 2.38 -11.26
CA SER A 119 2.91 2.99 -11.82
C SER A 119 2.81 2.80 -13.34
N LEU A 120 3.93 2.91 -14.06
CA LEU A 120 3.96 2.79 -15.52
C LEU A 120 3.63 1.35 -15.95
N PHE A 121 4.27 0.38 -15.30
CA PHE A 121 4.05 -1.04 -15.54
C PHE A 121 2.62 -1.46 -15.15
N LEU A 122 2.10 -0.94 -14.04
CA LEU A 122 0.72 -1.17 -13.57
C LEU A 122 -0.31 -0.76 -14.62
N ASN A 123 -0.20 0.45 -15.16
CA ASN A 123 -1.16 0.96 -16.14
C ASN A 123 -1.23 0.08 -17.37
N THR A 124 -0.08 -0.39 -17.87
CA THR A 124 -0.05 -1.24 -19.06
C THR A 124 -0.63 -2.62 -18.78
N MET A 125 -0.25 -3.25 -17.66
CA MET A 125 -0.80 -4.55 -17.27
C MET A 125 -2.32 -4.49 -17.07
N ASP A 126 -2.79 -3.46 -16.37
CA ASP A 126 -4.20 -3.29 -16.09
C ASP A 126 -5.00 -3.07 -17.37
N HIS A 127 -4.45 -2.29 -18.31
CA HIS A 127 -5.03 -2.09 -19.64
C HIS A 127 -5.13 -3.39 -20.45
N GLN A 128 -4.03 -4.13 -20.59
CA GLN A 128 -4.02 -5.40 -21.35
C GLN A 128 -4.97 -6.43 -20.72
N LYS A 129 -4.98 -6.53 -19.38
CA LYS A 129 -5.93 -7.36 -18.63
C LYS A 129 -7.38 -6.95 -18.91
N ALA A 130 -7.68 -5.65 -18.82
CA ALA A 130 -9.04 -5.14 -19.02
C ALA A 130 -9.53 -5.39 -20.45
N GLN A 131 -8.67 -5.23 -21.45
CA GLN A 131 -8.98 -5.57 -22.84
C GLN A 131 -9.30 -7.06 -23.00
N ALA A 132 -8.44 -7.96 -22.48
CA ALA A 132 -8.66 -9.40 -22.55
C ALA A 132 -9.96 -9.82 -21.84
N ALA A 133 -10.21 -9.27 -20.64
CA ALA A 133 -11.43 -9.51 -19.88
C ALA A 133 -12.68 -9.07 -20.66
N LYS A 134 -12.63 -7.90 -21.30
CA LYS A 134 -13.75 -7.34 -22.09
C LYS A 134 -14.04 -8.18 -23.33
N LEU A 135 -13.01 -8.68 -24.01
CA LEU A 135 -13.15 -9.41 -25.27
C LEU A 135 -13.55 -10.87 -25.08
N LYS A 136 -13.00 -11.55 -24.05
CA LYS A 136 -13.10 -13.01 -23.91
C LYS A 136 -13.49 -13.49 -22.50
N GLY A 137 -13.74 -12.58 -21.56
CA GLY A 137 -14.16 -12.88 -20.20
C GLY A 137 -13.01 -13.17 -19.22
N TRP A 138 -13.33 -13.31 -17.92
CA TRP A 138 -12.33 -13.44 -16.85
C TRP A 138 -11.59 -14.78 -16.77
N ASN A 139 -12.18 -15.85 -17.30
CA ASN A 139 -11.58 -17.19 -17.30
C ASN A 139 -10.66 -17.42 -18.50
N THR A 140 -10.58 -16.47 -19.43
CA THR A 140 -9.75 -16.58 -20.62
C THR A 140 -8.25 -16.47 -20.29
N THR A 141 -7.42 -16.97 -21.21
CA THR A 141 -5.97 -16.76 -21.19
C THR A 141 -5.59 -15.57 -22.06
N MET A 142 -4.48 -14.94 -21.70
CA MET A 142 -3.86 -13.84 -22.43
C MET A 142 -2.34 -13.96 -22.38
N ILE A 143 -1.68 -13.46 -23.42
CA ILE A 143 -0.23 -13.25 -23.43
C ILE A 143 0.01 -11.79 -23.04
N MET A 144 0.79 -11.57 -21.98
CA MET A 144 1.22 -10.21 -21.63
C MET A 144 2.33 -9.78 -22.58
N ASN A 145 2.09 -8.71 -23.32
CA ASN A 145 3.09 -8.15 -24.22
C ASN A 145 4.09 -7.31 -23.42
N LYS A 146 5.36 -7.34 -23.85
CA LYS A 146 6.35 -6.36 -23.38
C LYS A 146 5.83 -4.96 -23.67
N THR A 147 5.94 -4.06 -22.70
CA THR A 147 5.96 -2.62 -22.98
C THR A 147 7.14 -2.33 -23.91
N ALA A 148 6.90 -1.54 -24.96
CA ALA A 148 7.94 -0.90 -25.75
C ALA A 148 8.77 0.04 -24.86
#